data_AF-A0A7G6YE94-F1
#
_entry.id   AF-A0A7G6YE94-F1
#
_cell.length_a   1.000
_cell.length_b   1.000
_cell.length_c   1.000
_cell.angle_alpha   90.00
_cell.angle_beta   90.00
_cell.angle_gamma   90.00
#
_symmetry.space_group_name_H-M   'P 1'
#
loop_
_entity.id
_entity.type
_entity.pdbx_description
1 polymer ?
#
loop_
_entity_poly.entity_id
_entity_poly.type
_entity_poly.pdbx_seq_one_letter_code
_entity_poly.pdbx_strand_id
1 'polypeptide(L)' 'MNKRGNLEVELVERAATVAAADGRRGLVFARRGVMPDARMRADELGIAIFGFDPQGGTLDGVNLLGRELFANAQTRQD' A
#
# COMPACT_ATOMS: atom_id res chain seq x y z
N MET A 1 -3.23 -18.37 6.11
CA MET A 1 -2.25 -19.11 5.27
C MET A 1 -1.06 -18.18 5.03
N ASN A 2 0.04 -18.37 5.77
CA ASN A 2 1.23 -17.51 5.72
C ASN A 2 2.05 -17.87 4.47
N LYS A 3 1.73 -17.27 3.32
CA LYS A 3 2.40 -17.56 2.04
C LYS A 3 3.59 -16.62 1.88
N ARG A 4 4.80 -17.18 1.81
CA ARG A 4 6.05 -16.47 1.45
C ARG A 4 5.80 -15.47 0.31
N GLY A 5 6.19 -14.22 0.52
CA GLY A 5 6.10 -13.14 -0.46
C GLY A 5 4.85 -12.27 -0.36
N ASN A 6 4.02 -12.44 0.67
CA ASN A 6 3.04 -11.42 1.04
C ASN A 6 3.75 -10.22 1.65
N LEU A 7 3.11 -9.05 1.60
CA LEU A 7 3.61 -7.88 2.31
C LEU A 7 3.43 -8.07 3.82
N GLU A 8 4.54 -8.01 4.53
CA GLU A 8 4.67 -8.20 5.98
C GLU A 8 4.94 -6.85 6.67
N VAL A 9 4.76 -6.81 8.00
CA VAL A 9 4.89 -5.61 8.83
C VAL A 9 6.26 -4.94 8.67
N GLU A 10 7.35 -5.71 8.71
CA GLU A 10 8.71 -5.18 8.62
C GLU A 10 8.95 -4.36 7.34
N LEU A 11 8.38 -4.80 6.21
CA LEU A 11 8.50 -4.09 4.94
C LEU A 11 7.73 -2.77 4.93
N VAL A 12 6.59 -2.72 5.63
CA VAL A 12 5.81 -1.49 5.80
C VAL A 12 6.58 -0.48 6.67
N GLU A 13 7.17 -0.93 7.77
CA GLU A 13 7.96 -0.07 8.67
C GLU A 13 9.22 0.47 7.98
N ARG A 14 9.86 -0.36 7.15
CA ARG A 14 10.95 0.08 6.30
C ARG A 14 10.51 1.15 5.31
N ALA A 15 9.37 0.96 4.64
CA ALA A 15 8.82 1.95 3.71
C ALA A 15 8.51 3.27 4.42
N ALA A 16 7.97 3.22 5.64
CA ALA A 16 7.72 4.41 6.46
C ALA A 16 9.01 5.15 6.83
N THR A 17 10.07 4.43 7.19
CA THR A 17 11.38 5.03 7.50
C THR A 17 11.95 5.76 6.28
N VAL A 18 11.89 5.13 5.10
CA VAL A 18 12.35 5.74 3.85
C VAL A 18 11.53 6.99 3.50
N ALA A 19 10.20 6.90 3.59
CA ALA A 19 9.31 8.02 3.30
C ALA A 19 9.54 9.20 4.26
N ALA A 20 9.72 8.92 5.56
CA ALA A 20 9.99 9.94 6.57
C ALA A 20 11.30 10.68 6.32
N ALA A 21 12.37 9.95 5.94
CA ALA A 21 13.66 10.56 5.62
C ALA A 21 13.61 11.44 4.35
N ASP A 22 12.76 11.07 3.40
CA ASP A 22 12.61 11.74 2.11
C ASP A 22 11.55 12.86 2.11
N GLY A 23 10.74 12.96 3.18
CA GLY A 23 9.70 13.98 3.35
C GLY A 23 8.49 13.84 2.42
N ARG A 24 8.41 12.73 1.67
CA ARG A 24 7.29 12.43 0.76
C ARG A 24 6.37 11.38 1.36
N ARG A 25 5.16 11.28 0.80
CA ARG A 25 4.18 10.25 1.20
C ARG A 25 4.65 8.86 0.75
N GLY A 26 4.61 7.89 1.67
CA GLY A 26 5.00 6.51 1.38
C GLY A 26 3.91 5.74 0.63
N LEU A 27 4.29 5.13 -0.49
CA LEU A 27 3.43 4.26 -1.30
C LEU A 27 4.10 2.88 -1.44
N VAL A 28 3.33 1.80 -1.26
CA VAL A 28 3.79 0.42 -1.47
C VAL A 28 2.91 -0.26 -2.51
N PHE A 29 3.55 -0.87 -3.50
CA PHE A 29 2.88 -1.65 -4.55
C PHE A 29 3.09 -3.14 -4.30
N ALA A 30 2.01 -3.86 -3.99
CA ALA A 30 2.03 -5.27 -3.67
C ALA A 30 1.33 -6.09 -4.77
N ARG A 31 2.09 -6.94 -5.47
CA ARG A 31 1.53 -7.90 -6.44
C ARG A 31 0.87 -9.11 -5.77
N ARG A 32 1.33 -9.47 -4.57
CA ARG A 32 0.82 -10.60 -3.79
C ARG A 32 -0.08 -10.11 -2.67
N GLY A 33 -0.55 -11.02 -1.82
CA GLY A 33 -1.38 -10.68 -0.68
C GLY A 33 -0.65 -9.74 0.29
N VAL A 34 -1.44 -9.04 1.10
CA VAL A 34 -0.94 -8.20 2.20
C VAL A 34 -1.46 -8.83 3.48
N MET A 35 -0.57 -9.04 4.45
CA MET A 35 -0.96 -9.60 5.74
C MET A 35 -1.86 -8.61 6.50
N PRO A 36 -2.89 -9.08 7.24
CA PRO A 36 -3.79 -8.19 7.98
C PRO A 36 -3.05 -7.19 8.87
N ASP A 37 -2.06 -7.67 9.62
CA ASP A 37 -1.25 -6.82 10.52
C ASP A 37 -0.45 -5.77 9.75
N ALA A 38 0.05 -6.12 8.56
CA ALA A 38 0.75 -5.18 7.68
C ALA A 38 -0.20 -4.09 7.14
N ARG A 39 -1.47 -4.42 6.88
CA ARG A 39 -2.48 -3.41 6.47
C ARG A 39 -2.75 -2.43 7.59
N MET A 40 -2.98 -2.95 8.80
CA MET A 40 -3.24 -2.13 9.99
C MET A 40 -2.06 -1.22 10.29
N ARG A 41 -0.84 -1.78 10.28
CA ARG A 41 0.37 -1.00 10.51
C ARG A 41 0.59 0.08 9.45
N ALA A 42 0.25 -0.20 8.19
CA ALA A 42 0.36 0.80 7.13
C ALA A 42 -0.60 1.97 7.33
N ASP A 43 -1.84 1.71 7.77
CA ASP A 43 -2.78 2.76 8.13
C ASP A 43 -2.26 3.61 9.29
N GLU A 44 -1.70 3.00 10.35
CA GLU A 44 -1.09 3.72 11.48
C GLU A 44 0.09 4.61 11.08
N LEU A 45 0.90 4.14 10.14
CA LEU A 45 2.12 4.84 9.70
C LEU A 45 1.87 5.79 8.51
N GLY A 46 0.62 5.92 8.05
CA GLY A 46 0.30 6.78 6.91
C GLY A 46 0.91 6.30 5.58
N ILE A 47 1.06 4.98 5.42
CA ILE A 47 1.56 4.34 4.21
C ILE A 47 0.41 3.82 3.37
N ALA A 48 0.32 4.27 2.12
CA ALA A 48 -0.69 3.78 1.19
C ALA A 48 -0.22 2.47 0.56
N ILE A 49 -1.06 1.44 0.58
CA ILE A 49 -0.80 0.17 -0.10
C ILE A 49 -1.73 0.02 -1.29
N PHE A 50 -1.15 -0.26 -2.45
CA PHE A 50 -1.86 -0.61 -3.67
C PHE A 50 -1.58 -2.06 -4.05
N GLY A 51 -2.65 -2.81 -4.27
CA GLY A 51 -2.61 -4.12 -4.91
C GLY A 51 -2.62 -3.91 -6.40
N PHE A 52 -1.79 -4.63 -7.16
CA PHE A 52 -1.83 -4.54 -8.62
C PHE A 52 -1.75 -5.90 -9.28
N ASP A 53 -2.55 -6.08 -10.33
CA ASP A 53 -2.42 -7.18 -11.28
C ASP A 53 -1.91 -6.63 -12.62
N PRO A 54 -0.64 -6.89 -13.00
CA PRO A 54 -0.11 -6.39 -14.25
C PRO A 54 -0.70 -7.07 -15.50
N GLN A 55 -1.30 -8.26 -15.37
CA GLN A 55 -1.94 -8.93 -16.51
C GLN A 55 -3.35 -8.39 -16.74
N GLY A 56 -4.11 -8.18 -15.66
CA GLY A 56 -5.44 -7.57 -15.71
C GLY A 56 -5.44 -6.04 -15.83
N GLY A 57 -4.29 -5.39 -15.62
CA GLY A 57 -4.18 -3.93 -15.66
C GLY A 57 -4.88 -3.23 -14.49
N THR A 58 -5.02 -3.90 -13.34
CA THR A 58 -5.72 -3.34 -12.17
C THR A 58 -4.76 -2.73 -11.16
N LEU A 59 -5.26 -1.70 -10.47
CA LEU A 59 -4.58 -1.06 -9.35
C LEU A 59 -5.65 -0.68 -8.31
N ASP A 60 -5.61 -1.31 -7.15
CA ASP A 60 -6.65 -1.15 -6.13
C ASP A 60 -6.04 -0.75 -4.78
N GLY A 61 -6.70 0.18 -4.09
CA GLY A 61 -6.34 0.54 -2.71
C GLY A 61 -6.62 -0.61 -1.73
N VAL A 62 -5.58 -1.11 -1.06
CA VAL A 62 -5.69 -2.29 -0.17
C VAL A 62 -6.03 -1.89 1.26
N ASN A 63 -5.45 -0.79 1.75
CA ASN A 63 -5.74 -0.22 3.07
C ASN A 63 -6.60 1.05 2.95
N LEU A 64 -6.98 1.66 4.08
CA LEU A 64 -7.86 2.83 4.08
C LEU A 64 -7.24 3.96 3.26
N LEU A 65 -6.00 4.32 3.56
CA LEU A 65 -5.30 5.38 2.86
C LEU A 65 -5.13 5.09 1.36
N GLY A 66 -4.81 3.84 0.99
CA GLY A 66 -4.73 3.44 -0.41
C GLY A 66 -6.05 3.66 -1.17
N ARG A 67 -7.19 3.32 -0.55
CA ARG A 67 -8.52 3.53 -1.15
C ARG A 67 -8.85 5.01 -1.32
N GLU A 68 -8.56 5.84 -0.32
CA GLU A 68 -8.79 7.29 -0.37
C GLU A 68 -7.98 7.94 -1.49
N LEU A 69 -6.70 7.58 -1.63
CA LEU A 69 -5.86 8.11 -2.70
C LEU A 69 -6.30 7.66 -4.09
N PHE A 70 -6.74 6.40 -4.22
CA PHE A 70 -7.27 5.89 -5.47
C PHE A 70 -8.53 6.65 -5.91
N ALA A 71 -9.50 6.81 -4.99
CA ALA A 71 -10.73 7.55 -5.27
C ALA A 71 -10.43 9.00 -5.68
N ASN A 72 -9.55 9.68 -4.94
CA ASN A 72 -9.13 11.05 -5.28
C ASN A 72 -8.41 11.15 -6.63
N ALA A 73 -7.69 10.12 -7.05
CA ALA A 73 -7.04 10.09 -8.36
C ALA A 73 -8.06 9.97 -9.49
N GLN A 74 -9.12 9.17 -9.32
CA GLN A 74 -10.19 9.03 -10.30
C GLN A 74 -10.96 10.35 -10.48
N THR A 75 -11.35 11.01 -9.39
CA THR A 75 -12.09 12.29 -9.45
C THR A 75 -11.31 13.41 -10.15
N ARG A 76 -9.99 13.31 -10.27
CA ARG A 76 -9.16 14.29 -11.00
C ARG A 76 -9.01 13.99 -12.49
N GLN A 77 -9.45 12.82 -12.95
CA GLN A 77 -9.38 12.41 -14.35
C GLN A 77 -10.70 12.67 -15.11
N ASP A 78 -11.77 13.00 -14.39
CA ASP A 78 -13.06 13.47 -14.93
C ASP A 78 -13.09 15.00 -15.06
#